data_AF-A0A2E5VWQ6-F1
#
_entry.id   AF-A0A2E5VWQ6-F1
#
_cell.length_a   1.000
_cell.length_b   1.000
_cell.length_c   1.000
_cell.angle_alpha   90.00
_cell.angle_beta   90.00
_cell.angle_gamma   90.00
#
_symmetry.space_group_name_H-M   'P 1'
#
loop_
_entity.id
_entity.type
_entity.pdbx_description
1 polymer ?
#
loop_
_entity_poly.entity_id
_entity_poly.type
_entity_poly.pdbx_seq_one_letter_code
_entity_poly.pdbx_strand_id
1 'polypeptide(L)'
;MEQTYFLIILGALLFEYGLSTISSLLNMTSISKVVPDGFQDYYNEEKYVKSQLYLKDKTKLGLFSSTLSLILILVVIQFGLFGKIDEFVRSNSDHNIISGLLFFGILFFINDIINLPI
;
A
#
# COMPACT_ATOMS: atom_id res chain seq x y z
N MET A 1 -24.09 4.51 -14.65
CA MET A 1 -23.84 3.66 -13.47
C MET A 1 -22.35 3.43 -13.25
N GLU A 2 -21.57 3.09 -14.29
CA GLU A 2 -20.11 2.88 -14.17
C GLU A 2 -19.35 4.08 -13.60
N GLN A 3 -19.67 5.30 -14.05
CA GLN A 3 -19.05 6.53 -13.53
C GLN A 3 -19.28 6.71 -12.02
N THR A 4 -20.43 6.30 -11.50
CA THR A 4 -20.75 6.41 -10.07
C THR A 4 -19.88 5.47 -9.24
N TYR A 5 -19.75 4.21 -9.66
CA TYR A 5 -18.90 3.24 -8.96
C TYR A 5 -17.42 3.65 -9.02
N PHE A 6 -16.95 4.14 -10.17
CA PHE A 6 -15.59 4.67 -10.30
C PHE A 6 -15.33 5.81 -9.30
N LEU A 7 -16.23 6.79 -9.21
CA LEU A 7 -16.08 7.90 -8.26
C LEU A 7 -16.10 7.44 -6.79
N ILE A 8 -16.92 6.46 -6.46
CA ILE A 8 -16.97 5.87 -5.10
C ILE A 8 -15.64 5.20 -4.77
N ILE A 9 -15.12 4.35 -5.68
CA ILE A 9 -13.84 3.65 -5.48
C ILE A 9 -12.69 4.65 -5.37
N LEU A 10 -12.64 5.63 -6.28
CA LEU A 10 -11.62 6.68 -6.28
C LEU A 10 -11.66 7.49 -4.97
N GLY A 11 -12.85 7.93 -4.55
CA GLY A 11 -13.04 8.67 -3.31
C GLY A 11 -12.62 7.86 -2.08
N ALA A 12 -12.98 6.58 -2.02
CA ALA A 12 -12.60 5.69 -0.92
C ALA A 12 -11.07 5.50 -0.83
N LEU A 13 -10.40 5.28 -1.97
CA LEU A 13 -8.95 5.12 -2.02
C LEU A 13 -8.21 6.40 -1.59
N LEU A 14 -8.63 7.56 -2.10
CA LEU A 14 -8.03 8.84 -1.74
C LEU A 14 -8.26 9.19 -0.27
N PHE A 15 -9.45 8.89 0.25
CA PHE A 15 -9.79 9.12 1.64
C PHE A 15 -8.96 8.23 2.58
N GLU A 16 -8.88 6.92 2.30
CA GLU A 16 -8.07 5.97 3.08
C GLU A 16 -6.60 6.38 3.08
N TYR A 17 -6.03 6.64 1.91
CA TYR A 17 -4.64 7.07 1.78
C TYR A 17 -4.37 8.39 2.51
N GLY A 18 -5.28 9.35 2.39
CA GLY A 18 -5.20 10.64 3.08
C GLY A 18 -5.20 10.46 4.60
N LEU A 19 -6.13 9.65 5.13
CA LEU A 19 -6.22 9.37 6.55
C LEU A 19 -4.94 8.67 7.07
N SER A 20 -4.50 7.62 6.38
CA SER A 20 -3.28 6.87 6.71
C SER A 20 -2.03 7.74 6.69
N THR A 21 -1.90 8.61 5.68
CA THR A 21 -0.79 9.55 5.54
C THR A 21 -0.79 10.57 6.67
N ILE A 22 -1.95 11.19 6.97
CA ILE A 22 -2.06 12.15 8.07
C ILE A 22 -1.71 11.49 9.40
N SER A 23 -2.24 10.30 9.69
CA SER A 23 -1.90 9.56 10.91
C SER A 23 -0.41 9.26 11.01
N SER A 24 0.23 8.85 9.90
CA SER A 24 1.67 8.58 9.85
C SER A 24 2.51 9.84 10.08
N LEU A 25 2.10 10.98 9.51
CA LEU A 25 2.76 12.26 9.72
C LEU A 25 2.64 12.73 11.17
N LEU A 26 1.43 12.67 11.75
CA LEU A 26 1.19 13.02 13.15
C LEU A 26 2.00 12.14 14.11
N ASN A 27 2.10 10.84 13.83
CA ASN A 27 2.96 9.93 14.59
C ASN A 27 4.42 10.35 14.51
N MET A 28 4.91 10.67 13.31
CA MET A 28 6.30 11.08 13.12
C MET A 28 6.62 12.43 13.78
N THR A 29 5.68 13.36 13.83
CA THR A 29 5.85 14.64 14.55
C THR A 29 5.83 14.48 16.07
N SER A 30 5.22 13.40 16.57
CA SER A 30 5.10 13.12 18.00
C SER A 30 6.25 12.27 18.56
N ILE A 31 7.25 11.93 17.74
CA ILE A 31 8.43 11.15 18.17
C ILE A 31 9.25 11.96 19.17
N SER A 32 9.42 11.41 20.38
CA SER A 32 10.34 11.90 21.41
C SER A 32 11.55 10.97 21.50
N LYS A 33 12.74 11.53 21.70
CA LYS A 33 13.96 10.76 21.98
C LYS A 33 14.16 10.49 23.48
N VAL A 34 13.36 11.13 24.33
CA VAL A 34 13.42 10.97 25.78
C VAL A 34 12.45 9.87 26.18
N VAL A 35 12.93 8.92 26.99
CA VAL A 35 12.07 7.87 27.57
C VAL A 35 11.05 8.54 28.49
N PRO A 36 9.74 8.26 28.34
CA PRO A 36 8.72 8.84 29.19
C PRO A 36 8.90 8.50 30.67
N ASP A 37 8.44 9.40 31.54
CA ASP A 37 8.47 9.20 33.00
C ASP A 37 7.73 7.93 33.43
N GLY A 38 8.37 7.15 34.30
CA GLY A 38 7.90 5.86 34.77
C GLY A 38 8.35 4.66 33.92
N PHE A 39 9.04 4.90 32.80
CA PHE A 39 9.56 3.85 31.92
C PHE A 39 11.09 3.75 31.91
N GLN A 40 11.80 4.66 32.59
CA GLN A 40 13.27 4.71 32.59
C GLN A 40 13.92 3.43 33.11
N ASP A 41 13.32 2.77 34.11
CA ASP A 41 13.86 1.53 34.69
C ASP A 41 13.65 0.30 33.78
N TYR A 42 12.76 0.41 32.78
CA TYR A 42 12.38 -0.69 31.88
C TYR A 42 13.01 -0.55 30.48
N TYR A 43 13.43 0.65 30.11
CA TYR A 43 13.97 0.95 28.78
C TYR A 43 15.38 1.51 28.85
N ASN A 44 16.30 0.88 28.12
CA ASN A 44 17.61 1.45 27.86
C ASN A 44 17.48 2.65 26.91
N GLU A 45 17.99 3.80 27.33
CA GLU A 45 17.89 5.07 26.59
C GLU A 45 18.47 4.98 25.17
N GLU A 46 19.66 4.41 25.00
CA GLU A 46 20.29 4.29 23.68
C GLU A 46 19.45 3.44 22.72
N LYS A 47 18.93 2.30 23.21
CA LYS A 47 18.04 1.44 22.43
C LYS A 47 16.72 2.14 22.10
N TYR A 48 16.17 2.93 23.02
CA TYR A 48 14.95 3.71 22.78
C TYR A 48 15.18 4.73 21.67
N VAL A 49 16.23 5.55 21.77
CA VAL A 49 16.59 6.53 20.74
C VAL A 49 16.78 5.86 19.39
N LYS A 50 17.45 4.70 19.34
CA LYS A 50 17.64 3.94 18.10
C LYS A 50 16.31 3.46 17.51
N SER A 51 15.39 2.97 18.35
CA SER A 51 14.04 2.57 17.92
C SER A 51 13.25 3.74 17.31
N GLN A 52 13.34 4.92 17.93
CA GLN A 52 12.66 6.13 17.45
C GLN A 52 13.21 6.62 16.10
N LEU A 53 14.54 6.54 15.91
CA LEU A 53 15.17 6.84 14.62
C LEU A 53 14.73 5.84 13.54
N TYR A 54 14.72 4.55 13.86
CA TYR A 54 14.24 3.51 12.96
C TYR A 54 12.77 3.72 12.58
N LEU A 55 11.91 4.06 13.54
CA LEU A 55 10.51 4.39 13.28
C LEU A 55 10.41 5.53 12.27
N LYS A 56 11.16 6.63 12.46
CA LYS A 56 11.17 7.78 11.55
C LYS A 56 11.57 7.38 10.12
N ASP A 57 12.62 6.60 9.96
CA ASP A 57 13.10 6.20 8.63
C ASP A 57 12.15 5.19 7.97
N LYS A 58 11.63 4.23 8.73
CA LYS A 58 10.61 3.29 8.27
C LYS A 58 9.33 4.00 7.83
N THR A 59 8.85 4.99 8.59
CA THR A 59 7.66 5.76 8.23
C THR A 59 7.84 6.53 6.92
N LYS A 60 9.01 7.14 6.68
CA LYS A 60 9.28 7.82 5.40
C LYS A 60 9.22 6.87 4.21
N LEU A 61 9.86 5.69 4.33
CA LEU A 61 9.83 4.67 3.29
C LEU A 61 8.40 4.14 3.07
N GLY A 62 7.65 3.92 4.16
CA GLY A 62 6.25 3.52 4.09
C GLY A 62 5.36 4.56 3.39
N LEU A 63 5.58 5.85 3.64
CA LEU A 63 4.87 6.91 2.92
C LEU A 63 5.20 6.91 1.43
N PHE A 64 6.48 6.73 1.04
CA PHE A 64 6.86 6.62 -0.37
C PHE A 64 6.20 5.40 -1.04
N SER A 65 6.31 4.22 -0.42
CA SER A 65 5.73 2.97 -0.90
C SER A 65 4.20 3.06 -1.07
N SER A 66 3.49 3.60 -0.07
CA SER A 66 2.03 3.78 -0.13
C SER A 66 1.61 4.76 -1.23
N THR A 67 2.38 5.83 -1.45
CA THR A 67 2.12 6.79 -2.55
C THR A 67 2.28 6.13 -3.91
N LEU A 68 3.36 5.37 -4.10
CA LEU A 68 3.60 4.63 -5.34
C LEU A 68 2.51 3.59 -5.59
N SER A 69 2.08 2.88 -4.54
CA SER A 69 0.99 1.90 -4.59
C SER A 69 -0.35 2.53 -4.97
N LEU A 70 -0.68 3.71 -4.41
CA LEU A 70 -1.86 4.47 -4.78
C LEU A 70 -1.82 4.87 -6.27
N ILE A 71 -0.71 5.43 -6.73
CA ILE A 71 -0.55 5.82 -8.14
C ILE A 71 -0.74 4.60 -9.06
N LEU A 72 -0.12 3.48 -8.69
CA LEU A 72 -0.22 2.24 -9.46
C LEU A 72 -1.68 1.77 -9.57
N ILE A 73 -2.42 1.67 -8.46
CA ILE A 73 -3.82 1.21 -8.52
C ILE A 73 -4.70 2.18 -9.30
N LEU A 74 -4.46 3.49 -9.20
CA LEU A 74 -5.19 4.49 -9.99
C LEU A 74 -4.92 4.33 -11.49
N VAL A 75 -3.67 4.09 -11.90
CA VAL A 75 -3.31 3.78 -13.28
C VAL A 75 -4.00 2.49 -13.74
N VAL A 76 -3.95 1.42 -12.94
CA VAL A 76 -4.59 0.14 -13.26
C VAL A 76 -6.09 0.30 -13.53
N ILE A 77 -6.78 1.04 -12.66
CA ILE A 77 -8.22 1.31 -12.81
C ILE A 77 -8.47 2.21 -14.03
N GLN A 78 -7.73 3.31 -14.19
CA GLN A 78 -7.94 4.28 -15.27
C GLN A 78 -7.74 3.69 -16.67
N PHE A 79 -6.77 2.78 -16.82
CA PHE A 79 -6.48 2.12 -18.10
C PHE A 79 -7.27 0.82 -18.31
N GLY A 80 -8.14 0.43 -17.36
CA GLY A 80 -8.94 -0.78 -17.43
C GLY A 80 -8.11 -2.06 -17.51
N LEU A 81 -6.94 -2.08 -16.88
CA LEU A 81 -5.97 -3.17 -16.99
C LEU A 81 -6.54 -4.52 -16.52
N PHE A 82 -7.38 -4.53 -15.47
CA PHE A 82 -8.08 -5.74 -15.03
C PHE A 82 -8.96 -6.35 -16.14
N GLY A 83 -9.71 -5.53 -16.87
CA GLY A 83 -10.56 -5.98 -17.97
C GLY A 83 -9.72 -6.55 -19.13
N LYS A 84 -8.62 -5.88 -19.48
CA LYS A 84 -7.70 -6.36 -20.52
C LYS A 84 -7.06 -7.70 -20.18
N ILE A 85 -6.69 -7.91 -18.92
CA ILE A 85 -6.14 -9.19 -18.45
C ILE A 85 -7.24 -10.27 -18.48
N ASP A 86 -8.46 -9.98 -18.03
CA ASP A 86 -9.57 -10.94 -18.08
C ASP A 86 -9.90 -11.35 -19.53
N GLU A 87 -9.97 -10.41 -20.47
CA GLU A 87 -10.19 -10.67 -21.90
C GLU A 87 -9.05 -11.51 -22.51
N PHE A 88 -7.79 -11.17 -22.17
CA PHE A 88 -6.63 -11.94 -22.59
C PHE A 88 -6.70 -13.39 -22.08
N VAL A 89 -7.09 -13.60 -20.82
CA VAL A 89 -7.15 -14.95 -20.26
C VAL A 89 -8.31 -15.76 -20.83
N ARG A 90 -9.49 -15.15 -21.04
CA ARG A 90 -10.66 -15.81 -21.63
C ARG A 90 -10.45 -16.17 -23.10
N SER A 91 -9.72 -15.36 -23.86
CA SER A 91 -9.38 -15.69 -25.25
C SER A 91 -8.40 -16.87 -25.38
N ASN A 92 -7.72 -17.27 -24.30
CA ASN A 92 -6.75 -18.36 -24.29
C ASN A 92 -7.24 -19.61 -23.54
N SER A 93 -8.44 -19.60 -22.94
CA SER A 93 -8.96 -20.76 -22.20
C SER A 93 -10.48 -20.80 -22.18
N ASP A 94 -11.06 -21.91 -22.63
CA ASP A 94 -12.50 -22.16 -22.64
C ASP A 94 -13.06 -22.61 -21.26
N HIS A 95 -12.17 -22.92 -20.30
CA HIS A 95 -12.56 -23.47 -19.01
C HIS A 95 -12.48 -22.42 -17.89
N ASN A 96 -13.64 -22.01 -17.36
CA ASN A 96 -13.76 -20.93 -16.37
C ASN A 96 -12.81 -21.02 -15.16
N ILE A 97 -12.56 -22.22 -14.62
CA ILE A 97 -11.63 -22.42 -13.49
C ILE A 97 -10.18 -22.10 -13.90
N ILE A 98 -9.75 -22.54 -15.09
CA ILE A 98 -8.40 -22.33 -15.59
C ILE A 98 -8.21 -20.84 -15.90
N SER A 99 -9.21 -20.19 -16.47
CA SER A 99 -9.22 -18.74 -16.66
C SER A 99 -9.06 -17.99 -15.34
N GLY A 100 -9.78 -18.37 -14.29
CA GLY A 100 -9.62 -17.78 -12.96
C GLY A 100 -8.19 -17.92 -12.42
N LEU A 101 -7.62 -19.13 -12.51
CA LEU A 101 -6.25 -19.40 -12.07
C LEU A 101 -5.22 -18.57 -12.84
N LEU A 102 -5.34 -18.47 -14.16
CA LEU A 102 -4.45 -17.67 -15.00
C LEU A 102 -4.57 -16.17 -14.68
N PHE A 103 -5.79 -15.66 -14.47
CA PHE A 103 -6.02 -14.27 -14.10
C PHE A 103 -5.30 -13.92 -12.81
N PHE A 104 -5.52 -14.68 -11.73
CA PHE A 104 -4.83 -14.44 -10.46
C PHE A 104 -3.33 -14.70 -10.53
N GLY A 105 -2.90 -15.72 -11.30
CA GLY A 105 -1.49 -16.00 -11.52
C GLY A 105 -0.74 -14.82 -12.18
N ILE A 106 -1.33 -14.22 -13.23
CA ILE A 106 -0.78 -13.04 -13.88
C ILE A 106 -0.76 -11.85 -12.91
N LEU A 107 -1.84 -11.62 -12.17
CA LEU A 107 -1.90 -10.52 -11.20
C LEU A 107 -0.85 -10.66 -10.10
N PHE A 108 -0.66 -11.85 -9.54
CA PHE A 108 0.36 -12.10 -8.52
C PHE A 108 1.77 -11.95 -9.09
N PHE A 109 2.02 -12.47 -10.28
CA PHE A 109 3.33 -12.30 -10.92
C PHE A 109 3.68 -10.82 -11.17
N ILE A 110 2.72 -10.04 -11.66
CA ILE A 110 2.89 -8.59 -11.84
C ILE A 110 3.10 -7.90 -10.47
N ASN A 111 2.33 -8.30 -9.46
CA ASN A 111 2.45 -7.76 -8.11
C ASN A 111 3.83 -8.03 -7.49
N ASP A 112 4.34 -9.25 -7.64
CA ASP A 112 5.67 -9.63 -7.16
C ASP A 112 6.76 -8.80 -7.82
N ILE A 113 6.69 -8.59 -9.14
CA ILE A 113 7.65 -7.76 -9.88
C ILE A 113 7.63 -6.31 -9.37
N ILE A 114 6.44 -5.75 -9.13
CA ILE A 114 6.28 -4.37 -8.68
C ILE A 114 6.76 -4.20 -7.24
N ASN A 115 6.54 -5.19 -6.38
CA ASN A 115 6.92 -5.11 -4.97
C ASN A 115 8.36 -5.51 -4.69
N LEU A 116 9.06 -6.18 -5.62
CA LEU A 116 10.47 -6.53 -5.46
C LEU A 116 11.40 -5.30 -5.19
N PRO A 117 11.25 -4.16 -5.89
CA PRO A 117 12.07 -2.97 -5.63
C PRO A 117 11.55 -2.06 -4.50
N ILE A 118 10.31 -2.27 -4.02
CA ILE A 118 9.62 -1.40 -3.04
C ILE A 118 9.97 -1.85 -1.62
#